data_AF-A0A5C6FYG4-F1
#
_entry.id   AF-A0A5C6FYG4-F1
#
_cell.length_a   1.000
_cell.length_b   1.000
_cell.length_c   1.000
_cell.angle_alpha   90.00
_cell.angle_beta   90.00
_cell.angle_gamma   90.00
#
_symmetry.space_group_name_H-M   'P 1'
#
loop_
_entity.id
_entity.type
_entity.pdbx_description
1 polymer ?
#
loop_
_entity_poly.entity_id
_entity_poly.type
_entity_poly.pdbx_seq_one_letter_code
_entity_poly.pdbx_strand_id
1 'polypeptide(L)'
;MKEGVLDDEQHLAEMVSLMGPPPQRFLERGKNCHRYWDAKGNWIASTPIPHQSFQSREVQLEAKDKELLLRLVRKILCWLPEDRPSAQDLFEDEFLVQHRLEN
;
A
#
# COMPACT_ATOMS: atom_id res chain seq x y z
N MET A 1 12.97 18.29 -2.35
CA MET A 1 13.04 17.18 -1.37
C MET A 1 13.94 17.67 -0.24
N LYS A 2 13.37 18.00 0.93
CA LYS A 2 14.19 18.27 2.13
C LYS A 2 14.51 16.92 2.77
N GLU A 3 15.76 16.78 3.16
CA GLU A 3 16.39 15.59 3.70
C GLU A 3 15.59 14.95 4.85
N GLY A 4 15.36 13.63 4.78
CA GLY A 4 15.24 12.73 5.93
C GLY A 4 14.09 12.91 6.91
N VAL A 5 13.24 13.94 6.79
CA VAL A 5 12.04 14.07 7.63
C VAL A 5 10.93 13.25 6.99
N LEU A 6 10.57 12.14 7.64
CA LEU A 6 9.37 11.39 7.31
C LEU A 6 8.17 12.31 7.57
N ASP A 7 7.48 12.71 6.49
CA ASP A 7 6.22 13.41 6.59
C ASP A 7 5.10 12.36 6.67
N ASP A 8 4.70 12.02 7.89
CA ASP A 8 3.65 11.04 8.15
C ASP A 8 2.35 11.39 7.43
N GLU A 9 2.01 12.69 7.32
CA GLU A 9 0.78 13.14 6.65
C GLU A 9 0.85 12.81 5.15
N GLN A 10 1.97 13.14 4.51
CA GLN A 10 2.19 12.86 3.09
C GLN A 10 2.21 11.35 2.81
N HIS A 11 2.89 10.56 3.64
CA HIS A 11 2.93 9.10 3.46
C HIS A 11 1.55 8.46 3.63
N LEU A 12 0.77 8.90 4.63
CA LEU A 12 -0.58 8.39 4.84
C LEU A 12 -1.52 8.78 3.70
N ALA A 13 -1.40 10.00 3.15
CA ALA A 13 -2.16 10.42 1.96
C ALA A 13 -1.84 9.52 0.76
N GLU A 14 -0.56 9.19 0.55
CA GLU A 14 -0.14 8.26 -0.51
C GLU A 14 -0.70 6.85 -0.31
N MET A 15 -0.65 6.33 0.91
CA MET A 15 -1.23 5.02 1.25
C MET A 15 -2.73 4.98 0.99
N VAL A 16 -3.47 6.02 1.41
CA VAL A 16 -4.92 6.11 1.18
C VAL A 16 -5.24 6.10 -0.32
N SER A 17 -4.44 6.80 -1.13
CA SER A 17 -4.62 6.79 -2.58
C SER A 17 -4.41 5.40 -3.20
N LEU A 18 -3.40 4.67 -2.74
CA LEU A 18 -3.03 3.37 -3.31
C LEU A 18 -3.87 2.20 -2.80
N MET A 19 -4.24 2.22 -1.52
CA MET A 19 -4.87 1.12 -0.78
C MET A 19 -6.35 1.40 -0.46
N GLY A 20 -6.84 2.60 -0.73
CA GLY A 20 -8.12 3.07 -0.23
C GLY A 20 -8.07 3.49 1.24
N PRO A 21 -9.20 3.97 1.80
CA PRO A 21 -9.26 4.40 3.20
C PRO A 21 -8.96 3.24 4.16
N PRO A 22 -8.27 3.51 5.28
CA PRO A 22 -8.04 2.49 6.31
C PRO A 22 -9.35 2.01 6.93
N PRO A 23 -9.42 0.75 7.38
CA PRO A 23 -10.57 0.26 8.15
C PRO A 23 -10.62 0.91 9.53
N GLN A 24 -11.82 1.02 10.11
CA GLN A 24 -12.02 1.65 11.43
C GLN A 24 -11.14 1.04 12.53
N ARG A 25 -11.00 -0.29 12.55
CA ARG A 25 -10.14 -1.01 13.51
C ARG A 25 -8.66 -0.60 13.45
N PHE A 26 -8.18 -0.08 12.33
CA PHE A 26 -6.85 0.52 12.23
C PHE A 26 -6.79 1.87 12.95
N LEU A 27 -7.78 2.73 12.70
CA LEU A 27 -7.86 4.08 13.26
C LEU A 27 -7.99 4.07 14.79
N GLU A 28 -8.76 3.12 15.33
CA GLU A 28 -8.97 2.96 16.77
C GLU A 28 -7.71 2.54 17.53
N ARG A 29 -6.79 1.82 16.87
CA ARG A 29 -5.50 1.39 17.45
C ARG A 29 -4.45 2.49 17.40
N GLY A 30 -4.57 3.42 16.45
CA GLY A 30 -3.57 4.44 16.19
C GLY A 30 -3.71 5.66 17.09
N LYS A 31 -2.74 5.85 18.00
CA LYS A 31 -2.71 6.99 18.94
C LYS A 31 -2.81 8.36 18.25
N ASN A 32 -2.24 8.48 17.05
CA ASN A 32 -2.15 9.72 16.30
C ASN A 32 -3.11 9.81 15.11
N CYS A 33 -3.98 8.82 14.89
CA CYS A 33 -4.88 8.81 13.72
C CYS A 33 -5.86 9.98 13.71
N HIS A 34 -6.27 10.47 14.88
CA HIS A 34 -7.15 11.64 15.03
C HIS A 34 -6.57 12.95 14.45
N ARG A 35 -5.27 12.98 14.12
CA ARG A 35 -4.63 14.10 13.44
C ARG A 35 -4.94 14.15 11.94
N TYR A 36 -5.27 13.01 11.35
CA TYR A 36 -5.41 12.86 9.89
C TYR A 36 -6.80 12.40 9.45
N TRP A 37 -7.54 11.73 10.34
CA TRP A 37 -8.92 11.30 10.10
C TRP A 37 -9.88 11.77 11.19
N ASP A 38 -11.12 12.05 10.82
CA ASP A 38 -12.21 12.25 11.77
C ASP A 38 -12.71 10.92 12.37
N ALA A 39 -13.64 11.01 13.32
CA ALA A 39 -14.21 9.83 13.99
C ALA A 39 -14.99 8.88 13.05
N LYS A 40 -15.36 9.32 11.85
CA LYS A 40 -16.04 8.51 10.83
C LYS A 40 -15.06 7.93 9.81
N GLY A 41 -13.76 8.19 9.94
CA GLY A 41 -12.72 7.74 9.03
C GLY A 41 -12.55 8.62 7.78
N ASN A 42 -13.11 9.83 7.75
CA ASN A 42 -12.89 10.76 6.66
C ASN A 42 -11.53 11.45 6.82
N TRP A 43 -10.79 11.61 5.73
CA TRP A 43 -9.52 12.35 5.72
C TRP A 43 -9.77 13.83 6.01
N ILE A 44 -9.06 14.38 7.01
CA ILE A 44 -9.14 15.77 7.46
C ILE A 44 -7.80 16.50 7.43
N ALA A 45 -6.72 15.81 7.04
CA ALA A 45 -5.40 16.39 6.98
C ALA A 45 -5.29 17.41 5.83
N SER A 46 -4.35 18.35 5.96
CA SER A 46 -4.18 19.44 4.99
C SER A 46 -3.63 18.97 3.64
N THR A 47 -2.84 17.91 3.65
CA THR A 47 -2.25 17.29 2.47
C THR A 47 -3.34 16.61 1.66
N PRO A 48 -3.52 16.96 0.38
CA PRO A 48 -4.50 16.32 -0.48
C PRO A 48 -4.10 14.86 -0.74
N ILE A 49 -5.08 13.98 -0.80
CA ILE A 49 -4.86 12.61 -1.27
C ILE A 49 -4.55 12.69 -2.78
N PRO A 50 -3.36 12.25 -3.23
CA PRO A 50 -3.00 12.32 -4.64
C PRO A 50 -3.88 11.39 -5.47
N HIS A 51 -4.10 11.71 -6.74
CA HIS A 51 -4.76 10.80 -7.68
C HIS A 51 -3.70 9.91 -8.35
N GLN A 52 -3.61 8.64 -7.92
CA GLN A 52 -2.63 7.68 -8.44
C GLN A 52 -3.13 6.24 -8.32
N SER A 53 -2.36 5.32 -8.89
CA SER A 53 -2.59 3.87 -8.80
C SER A 53 -1.25 3.14 -8.77
N PHE A 54 -1.25 1.86 -8.38
CA PHE A 54 -0.06 1.03 -8.53
C PHE A 54 0.35 0.91 -10.01
N GLN A 55 -0.61 0.85 -10.94
CA GLN A 55 -0.38 0.80 -12.38
C GLN A 55 0.40 2.01 -12.90
N SER A 56 0.12 3.20 -12.37
CA SER A 56 0.80 4.43 -12.77
C SER A 56 2.18 4.59 -12.11
N ARG A 57 2.42 3.94 -10.96
CA ARG A 57 3.72 3.96 -10.26
C ARG A 57 4.71 2.96 -10.84
N GLU A 58 4.23 1.78 -11.22
CA GLU A 58 5.08 0.79 -11.88
C GLU A 58 5.28 1.18 -13.35
N VAL A 59 6.50 1.53 -13.72
CA VAL A 59 6.86 2.04 -15.05
C VAL A 59 8.02 1.27 -15.70
N GLN A 60 8.55 0.26 -15.00
CA GLN A 60 9.71 -0.52 -15.46
C GLN A 60 9.28 -1.83 -16.10
N LEU A 61 8.32 -2.51 -15.49
CA LEU A 61 7.78 -3.77 -16.00
C LEU A 61 6.65 -3.53 -17.01
N GLU A 62 6.50 -4.46 -17.94
CA GLU A 62 5.47 -4.42 -18.97
C GLU A 62 4.65 -5.72 -19.00
N ALA A 63 3.47 -5.66 -19.64
CA ALA A 63 2.60 -6.80 -19.91
C ALA A 63 2.40 -7.73 -18.69
N LYS A 64 2.78 -9.01 -18.82
CA LYS A 64 2.54 -10.06 -17.81
C LYS A 64 3.29 -9.80 -16.51
N ASP A 65 4.56 -9.42 -16.57
CA ASP A 65 5.38 -9.18 -15.38
C ASP A 65 4.82 -8.05 -14.53
N LYS A 66 4.37 -6.98 -15.18
CA LYS A 66 3.69 -5.87 -14.52
C LYS A 66 2.41 -6.34 -13.84
N GLU A 67 1.58 -7.12 -14.53
CA GLU A 67 0.33 -7.62 -13.95
C GLU A 67 0.58 -8.48 -12.70
N LEU A 68 1.56 -9.38 -12.77
CA LEU A 68 1.93 -10.26 -11.67
C LEU A 68 2.51 -9.49 -10.48
N LEU A 69 3.40 -8.52 -10.72
CA LEU A 69 3.91 -7.67 -9.64
C LEU A 69 2.77 -6.91 -8.96
N LEU A 70 1.89 -6.29 -9.73
CA LEU A 70 0.75 -5.54 -9.18
C LEU A 70 -0.21 -6.44 -8.41
N ARG A 71 -0.38 -7.70 -8.82
CA ARG A 71 -1.16 -8.69 -8.09
C ARG A 71 -0.50 -9.04 -6.75
N LEU A 72 0.81 -9.26 -6.73
CA LEU A 72 1.59 -9.53 -5.51
C LEU A 72 1.56 -8.35 -4.54
N VAL A 73 1.84 -7.13 -5.02
CA VAL A 73 1.87 -5.90 -4.19
C VAL A 73 0.53 -5.67 -3.49
N ARG A 74 -0.59 -5.91 -4.18
CA ARG A 74 -1.93 -5.81 -3.57
C ARG A 74 -2.19 -6.83 -2.46
N LYS A 75 -1.51 -7.98 -2.47
CA LYS A 75 -1.57 -8.95 -1.37
C LYS A 75 -0.75 -8.49 -0.16
N ILE A 76 0.41 -7.87 -0.40
CA ILE A 76 1.36 -7.47 0.67
C ILE A 76 0.92 -6.19 1.39
N LEU A 77 0.40 -5.23 0.64
CA LEU A 77 0.05 -3.91 1.17
C LEU A 77 -1.33 -3.92 1.80
N CYS A 78 -1.35 -4.21 3.09
CA CYS A 78 -2.54 -4.16 3.95
C CYS A 78 -2.39 -3.10 5.02
N TRP A 79 -3.49 -2.40 5.34
CA TRP A 79 -3.53 -1.45 6.46
C TRP A 79 -3.27 -2.15 7.79
N LEU A 80 -3.79 -3.36 7.94
CA LEU A 80 -3.65 -4.15 9.14
C LEU A 80 -2.61 -5.23 8.94
N PRO A 81 -1.64 -5.34 9.85
CA PRO A 81 -0.57 -6.32 9.72
C PRO A 81 -1.10 -7.76 9.73
N GLU A 82 -2.22 -8.04 10.38
CA GLU A 82 -2.79 -9.39 10.46
C GLU A 82 -3.45 -9.86 9.16
N ASP A 83 -3.84 -8.93 8.29
CA ASP A 83 -4.36 -9.27 6.96
C ASP A 83 -3.22 -9.54 5.95
N ARG A 84 -1.97 -9.19 6.30
CA ARG A 84 -0.81 -9.37 5.44
C ARG A 84 -0.38 -10.84 5.42
N PRO A 85 -0.29 -11.49 4.25
CA PRO A 85 0.25 -12.85 4.13
C PRO A 85 1.70 -12.93 4.64
N SER A 86 2.07 -14.07 5.22
CA SER A 86 3.45 -14.29 5.63
C SER A 86 4.36 -14.43 4.41
N ALA A 87 5.68 -14.28 4.61
CA ALA A 87 6.65 -14.55 3.55
C ALA A 87 6.54 -15.99 3.04
N GLN A 88 6.18 -16.95 3.90
CA GLN A 88 5.98 -18.34 3.53
C GLN A 88 4.75 -18.51 2.62
N ASP A 89 3.64 -17.83 2.90
CA ASP A 89 2.43 -17.88 2.07
C ASP A 89 2.67 -17.28 0.68
N LEU A 90 3.57 -16.30 0.58
CA LEU A 90 3.91 -15.61 -0.67
C LEU A 90 5.02 -16.28 -1.46
N PHE A 91 5.75 -17.23 -0.88
CA PHE A 91 6.93 -17.84 -1.50
C PHE A 91 6.64 -18.46 -2.86
N GLU A 92 5.42 -18.98 -3.03
CA GLU A 92 4.94 -19.63 -4.25
C GLU A 92 4.09 -18.69 -5.14
N ASP A 93 4.10 -17.38 -4.89
CA ASP A 93 3.37 -16.43 -5.73
C ASP A 93 3.90 -16.47 -7.17
N GLU A 94 2.99 -16.45 -8.15
CA GLU A 94 3.30 -16.55 -9.57
C GLU A 94 4.37 -15.54 -10.01
N PHE A 95 4.35 -14.32 -9.46
CA PHE A 95 5.36 -13.31 -9.77
C PHE A 95 6.79 -13.76 -9.40
N LEU A 96 6.96 -14.45 -8.28
CA LEU A 96 8.27 -14.89 -7.80
C LEU A 96 8.76 -16.15 -8.52
N VAL A 97 7.84 -17.00 -8.97
CA VAL A 97 8.16 -18.34 -9.43
C VAL A 97 8.07 -18.54 -10.94
N GLN A 98 7.57 -17.54 -11.68
CA GLN A 98 7.33 -17.64 -13.12
C GLN A 98 8.54 -18.06 -13.97
N HIS A 99 9.78 -17.79 -13.52
CA HIS A 99 11.02 -18.19 -14.22
C HIS A 99 11.71 -19.41 -13.60
N ARG A 100 11.18 -19.96 -12.50
CA ARG A 100 11.80 -21.08 -11.77
C ARG A 100 11.65 -22.41 -12.53
N LEU A 101 10.68 -22.50 -13.44
CA LEU A 101 10.38 -23.68 -14.25
C LEU A 101 11.00 -23.64 -15.66
N GLU A 102 11.79 -22.61 -15.99
CA GLU A 102 12.44 -22.48 -17.31
C GLU A 102 13.82 -23.19 -17.38
N ASN A 103 13.93 -24.39 -16.79
CA ASN A 103 15.10 -25.28 -16.92
C ASN A 103 14.79 -26.54 -17.72
#